data_AF-A0A5W8X3K5-F1
#
_entry.id   AF-A0A5W8X3K5-F1
#
_cell.length_a   1.000
_cell.length_b   1.000
_cell.length_c   1.000
_cell.angle_alpha   90.00
_cell.angle_beta   90.00
_cell.angle_gamma   90.00
#
_symmetry.space_group_name_H-M   'P 1'
#
loop_
_entity.id
_entity.type
_entity.pdbx_description
1 polymer ?
#
loop_
_entity_poly.entity_id
_entity_poly.type
_entity_poly.pdbx_seq_one_letter_code
_entity_poly.pdbx_strand_id
1 'polypeptide(L)'
;MTGWELRLWRKGMCWSREKAAREFGVTLRTWHAWENAEQVDVTVWRTTQALSVLDLLPLMHRMRKTDIITRLENELGKTAVGV
;
A
#
# COMPACT_ATOMS: atom_id res chain seq x y z
N MET A 1 -5.47 7.91 5.06
CA MET A 1 -5.92 7.08 3.95
C MET A 1 -7.37 6.67 4.22
N THR A 2 -8.26 6.83 3.25
CA THR A 2 -9.65 6.37 3.32
C THR A 2 -9.77 4.89 2.94
N GLY A 3 -10.90 4.25 3.24
CA GLY A 3 -11.15 2.87 2.78
C GLY A 3 -11.17 2.74 1.26
N TRP A 4 -11.57 3.80 0.54
CA TRP A 4 -11.52 3.85 -0.91
C TRP A 4 -10.08 3.85 -1.45
N GLU A 5 -9.20 4.65 -0.86
CA GLU A 5 -7.78 4.67 -1.23
C GLU A 5 -7.10 3.33 -0.94
N LEU A 6 -7.43 2.68 0.17
CA LEU A 6 -6.95 1.32 0.49
C LEU A 6 -7.40 0.30 -0.59
N ARG A 7 -8.65 0.41 -1.03
CA ARG A 7 -9.19 -0.44 -2.12
C ARG A 7 -8.45 -0.19 -3.44
N LEU A 8 -8.12 1.07 -3.74
CA LEU A 8 -7.38 1.45 -4.93
C LEU A 8 -5.96 0.89 -4.88
N TRP A 9 -5.25 1.05 -3.76
CA TRP A 9 -3.93 0.48 -3.53
C TRP A 9 -3.92 -1.04 -3.76
N ARG A 10 -4.85 -1.79 -3.14
CA ARG A 10 -4.92 -3.24 -3.31
C ARG A 10 -5.13 -3.66 -4.77
N LYS A 11 -5.97 -2.93 -5.51
CA LYS A 11 -6.17 -3.17 -6.94
C LYS A 11 -4.90 -2.87 -7.74
N GLY A 12 -4.17 -1.80 -7.39
CA GLY A 12 -2.88 -1.48 -7.99
C GLY A 12 -1.83 -2.58 -7.78
N MET A 13 -1.87 -3.25 -6.64
CA MET A 13 -1.04 -4.43 -6.34
C MET A 13 -1.51 -5.70 -7.08
N CYS A 14 -2.63 -5.66 -7.80
CA CYS A 14 -3.29 -6.84 -8.40
C CYS A 14 -3.68 -7.90 -7.36
N TRP A 15 -4.08 -7.51 -6.15
CA TRP A 15 -4.42 -8.44 -5.07
C TRP A 15 -5.92 -8.65 -4.89
N SER A 16 -6.31 -9.90 -4.60
CA SER A 16 -7.64 -10.21 -4.06
C SER A 16 -7.78 -9.72 -2.62
N ARG A 17 -9.00 -9.64 -2.09
CA ARG A 17 -9.21 -9.25 -0.69
C ARG A 17 -8.66 -10.28 0.27
N GLU A 18 -8.75 -11.56 -0.09
CA GLU A 18 -8.22 -12.70 0.67
C GLU A 18 -6.70 -12.65 0.74
N LYS A 19 -6.02 -12.29 -0.36
CA LYS A 19 -4.58 -12.06 -0.35
C LYS A 19 -4.24 -10.90 0.56
N ALA A 20 -4.88 -9.74 0.38
CA ALA A 20 -4.58 -8.57 1.21
C ALA A 20 -4.83 -8.82 2.70
N ALA A 21 -5.95 -9.42 3.07
CA ALA A 21 -6.24 -9.79 4.46
C ALA A 21 -5.13 -10.70 5.05
N ARG A 22 -4.65 -11.68 4.27
CA ARG A 22 -3.56 -12.58 4.67
C ARG A 22 -2.23 -11.86 4.85
N GLU A 23 -1.84 -11.01 3.91
CA GLU A 23 -0.59 -10.22 3.99
C GLU A 23 -0.61 -9.24 5.18
N PHE A 24 -1.79 -8.75 5.56
CA PHE A 24 -1.97 -7.90 6.74
C PHE A 24 -2.15 -8.71 8.04
N GLY A 25 -2.23 -10.04 7.98
CA GLY A 25 -2.46 -10.88 9.16
C GLY A 25 -3.83 -10.70 9.80
N VAL A 26 -4.85 -10.30 9.03
CA VAL A 26 -6.21 -10.04 9.51
C VAL A 26 -7.25 -10.93 8.84
N THR A 27 -8.45 -10.96 9.42
CA THR A 27 -9.58 -11.68 8.81
C THR A 27 -10.10 -10.95 7.57
N LEU A 28 -10.73 -11.69 6.66
CA LEU A 28 -11.41 -11.12 5.49
C LEU A 28 -12.50 -10.11 5.91
N ARG A 29 -13.21 -10.37 7.02
CA ARG A 29 -14.21 -9.45 7.60
C ARG A 29 -13.56 -8.11 7.99
N THR A 30 -12.41 -8.15 8.68
CA THR A 30 -11.66 -6.95 9.07
C THR A 30 -11.25 -6.15 7.84
N TRP A 31 -10.73 -6.82 6.81
CA TRP A 31 -10.36 -6.18 5.55
C TRP A 31 -11.56 -5.49 4.87
N HIS A 32 -12.71 -6.16 4.81
CA HIS A 32 -13.94 -5.56 4.28
C HIS A 32 -14.38 -4.33 5.07
N ALA A 33 -14.25 -4.34 6.40
CA ALA A 33 -14.57 -3.17 7.21
C ALA A 33 -13.65 -1.99 6.87
N TRP A 34 -12.34 -2.24 6.73
CA TRP A 34 -11.36 -1.19 6.37
C TRP A 34 -11.64 -0.57 5.01
N GLU A 35 -11.94 -1.37 3.97
CA GLU A 35 -12.25 -0.84 2.64
C GLU A 35 -13.54 -0.01 2.54
N ASN A 36 -14.38 -0.03 3.57
CA ASN A 36 -15.62 0.75 3.64
C ASN A 36 -15.58 1.80 4.76
N ALA A 37 -14.47 1.91 5.49
CA ALA A 37 -14.29 2.93 6.50
C ALA A 37 -14.03 4.29 5.86
N GLU A 38 -14.54 5.35 6.48
CA GLU A 38 -14.23 6.73 6.09
C GLU A 38 -12.72 6.98 6.18
N GLN A 39 -12.11 6.53 7.28
CA GLN A 39 -10.66 6.59 7.51
C GLN A 39 -10.15 5.25 8.02
N VAL A 40 -8.99 4.82 7.53
CA VAL A 40 -8.28 3.65 8.08
C VAL A 40 -7.17 4.09 9.04
N ASP A 41 -6.85 3.21 9.99
CA ASP A 41 -5.80 3.46 10.97
C ASP A 41 -4.44 3.71 10.31
N VAL A 42 -3.61 4.53 10.96
CA VAL A 42 -2.27 4.89 10.46
C VAL A 42 -1.37 3.67 10.27
N THR A 43 -1.56 2.62 11.07
CA THR A 43 -0.82 1.36 10.94
C THR A 43 -1.12 0.68 9.62
N VAL A 44 -2.39 0.69 9.18
CA VAL A 44 -2.79 0.14 7.88
C VAL A 44 -2.07 0.88 6.76
N TRP A 45 -2.00 2.21 6.85
CA TRP A 45 -1.25 3.03 5.91
C TRP A 45 0.24 2.65 5.88
N ARG A 46 0.91 2.58 7.04
CA ARG A 46 2.34 2.20 7.09
C ARG A 46 2.59 0.81 6.50
N THR A 47 1.71 -0.14 6.76
CA THR A 47 1.80 -1.48 6.18
C THR A 47 1.62 -1.47 4.67
N THR A 48 0.70 -0.66 4.11
CA THR A 48 0.60 -0.51 2.64
C THR A 48 1.90 -0.01 2.02
N GLN A 49 2.55 0.98 2.64
CA GLN A 49 3.85 1.49 2.16
C GLN A 49 4.93 0.42 2.21
N ALA A 50 5.02 -0.32 3.32
CA ALA A 50 6.00 -1.39 3.48
C ALA A 50 5.80 -2.50 2.43
N LEU A 51 4.55 -2.93 2.19
CA LEU A 51 4.24 -3.95 1.20
C LEU A 51 4.50 -3.48 -0.24
N SER A 52 4.19 -2.22 -0.58
CA SER A 52 4.56 -1.64 -1.87
C SER A 52 6.08 -1.64 -2.10
N VAL A 53 6.87 -1.30 -1.08
CA VAL A 53 8.33 -1.32 -1.17
C VAL A 53 8.84 -2.75 -1.35
N LEU A 54 8.29 -3.72 -0.60
CA LEU A 54 8.65 -5.14 -0.72
C LEU A 54 8.38 -5.68 -2.14
N ASP A 55 7.25 -5.31 -2.73
CA ASP A 55 6.91 -5.67 -4.13
C ASP A 55 7.85 -5.02 -5.15
N LEU A 56 8.35 -3.81 -4.85
CA LEU A 56 9.28 -3.09 -5.71
C LEU A 56 10.73 -3.63 -5.62
N LEU A 57 11.15 -4.23 -4.51
CA LEU A 57 12.54 -4.67 -4.28
C LEU A 57 13.13 -5.54 -5.41
N PRO A 58 12.43 -6.54 -5.98
CA PRO A 58 12.97 -7.32 -7.09
C PRO A 58 13.27 -6.47 -8.35
N LEU A 59 12.48 -5.42 -8.58
CA LEU A 59 12.64 -4.53 -9.73
C LEU A 59 13.81 -3.56 -9.54
N MET A 60 14.09 -3.15 -8.30
CA MET A 60 15.18 -2.21 -7.98
C MET A 60 16.55 -2.73 -8.43
N HIS A 61 16.76 -4.04 -8.46
CA HIS A 61 18.03 -4.63 -8.92
C HIS A 61 18.39 -4.27 -10.37
N ARG A 62 17.40 -3.84 -11.17
CA ARG A 62 17.55 -3.45 -12.57
C ARG A 62 17.54 -1.93 -12.77
N MET A 63 17.43 -1.16 -11.69
CA MET A 63 17.29 0.30 -11.72
C MET A 63 18.61 0.98 -11.35
N ARG A 64 18.82 2.20 -11.85
CA ARG A 64 19.93 3.04 -11.37
C ARG A 64 19.59 3.55 -9.97
N LYS A 65 20.63 3.83 -9.17
CA LYS A 65 20.49 4.33 -7.80
C LYS A 65 19.57 5.56 -7.70
N THR A 66 19.68 6.51 -8.63
CA THR A 66 18.81 7.71 -8.68
C THR A 66 17.35 7.35 -8.90
N ASP A 67 17.08 6.43 -9.83
CA ASP A 67 15.73 5.99 -10.15
C ASP A 67 15.10 5.23 -8.96
N ILE A 68 15.91 4.47 -8.20
CA ILE A 68 15.48 3.81 -6.96
C ILE A 68 15.08 4.85 -5.91
N ILE A 69 15.92 5.87 -5.67
CA ILE A 69 15.65 6.92 -4.69
C ILE A 69 14.35 7.65 -5.05
N THR A 70 14.21 8.11 -6.29
CA THR A 70 12.98 8.79 -6.73
C THR A 70 11.75 7.89 -6.62
N ARG A 71 11.87 6.59 -6.90
CA ARG A 71 10.75 5.66 -6.75
C ARG A 71 10.36 5.47 -5.28
N LEU A 72 11.34 5.32 -4.38
CA LEU A 72 11.12 5.20 -2.94
C LEU A 72 10.51 6.47 -2.35
N GLU A 73 11.00 7.66 -2.74
CA GLU A 73 10.41 8.94 -2.34
C GLU A 73 8.95 9.04 -2.76
N ASN A 74 8.58 8.52 -3.94
CA ASN A 74 7.19 8.51 -4.39
C ASN A 74 6.31 7.53 -3.60
N GLU A 75 6.80 6.34 -3.28
CA GLU A 75 6.04 5.34 -2.51
C GLU A 75 5.91 5.75 -1.03
N LEU A 76 6.94 6.39 -0.46
CA LEU A 76 6.97 6.80 0.95
C LEU A 76 6.43 8.22 1.19
N GLY A 77 6.51 9.11 0.18
CA GLY A 77 6.17 10.53 0.26
C GLY A 77 4.77 10.90 -0.22
N LYS A 78 4.03 10.00 -0.88
CA LYS A 78 2.63 10.27 -1.26
C LYS A 78 1.68 10.16 -0.05
N THR A 79 1.66 11.18 0.81
CA THR A 79 0.49 11.81 1.46
C THR A 79 0.90 13.15 2.08
N ALA A 80 1.40 14.09 1.26
CA ALA A 80 1.59 15.50 1.69
C ALA A 80 1.09 16.52 0.66
N VAL A 81 0.44 16.09 -0.42
CA VAL A 81 -0.20 17.01 -1.37
C VAL A 81 -1.61 16.50 -1.66
N GLY A 82 -2.50 16.69 -0.69
CA GLY A 82 -3.87 17.06 -0.99
C GLY A 82 -3.92 18.59 -0.93
N VAL A 83 -3.83 19.22 -2.11
CA VAL A 83 -4.34 20.58 -2.36
C VAL A 83 -5.52 20.39 -3.29
#